data_AF-A0A1E5VS89-F1
#
_entry.id   AF-A0A1E5VS89-F1
#
_cell.length_a   1.000
_cell.length_b   1.000
_cell.length_c   1.000
_cell.angle_alpha   90.00
_cell.angle_beta   90.00
_cell.angle_gamma   90.00
#
_symmetry.space_group_name_H-M   'P 1'
#
loop_
_entity.id
_entity.type
_entity.pdbx_description
1 polymer ?
#
loop_
_entity_poly.entity_id
_entity_poly.type
_entity_poly.pdbx_seq_one_letter_code
_entity_poly.pdbx_strand_id
1 'polypeptide(L)' 'MKQYGVTVEEANEKLRVIIEEAWMDIVEECLHQKRPMALLATAVNLARTMDFMYKREDAYTLSFSLKDIITSMYVNVV' A
#
# COMPACT_ATOMS: atom_id res chain seq x y z
N MET A 1 14.23 -14.93 -2.64
CA MET A 1 15.49 -15.67 -2.42
C MET A 1 15.32 -17.18 -2.54
N LYS A 2 14.94 -17.94 -1.49
CA LYS A 2 14.97 -19.42 -1.47
C LYS A 2 14.25 -20.11 -2.65
N GLN A 3 13.08 -19.62 -3.05
CA GLN A 3 12.29 -20.22 -4.13
C GLN A 3 12.95 -20.10 -5.51
N TYR A 4 13.68 -19.01 -5.77
CA TYR A 4 14.22 -18.68 -7.10
C TYR A 4 15.75 -18.62 -7.13
N GLY A 5 16.43 -18.87 -6.00
CA GLY A 5 17.89 -18.80 -5.90
C GLY A 5 18.51 -17.39 -6.06
N VAL A 6 17.68 -16.33 -5.99
CA VAL A 6 18.08 -14.93 -6.24
C VAL A 6 18.55 -14.21 -4.97
N THR A 7 19.27 -13.10 -5.14
CA THR A 7 19.68 -12.21 -4.03
C THR A 7 18.50 -11.46 -3.41
N VAL A 8 18.74 -10.74 -2.30
CA VAL A 8 17.73 -9.86 -1.68
C VAL A 8 17.38 -8.72 -2.63
N GLU A 9 18.40 -8.12 -3.25
CA GLU A 9 18.28 -6.96 -4.13
C GLU A 9 17.46 -7.31 -5.37
N GLU A 10 17.75 -8.45 -6.00
CA GLU A 10 16.99 -8.96 -7.15
C GLU A 10 15.54 -9.28 -6.76
N ALA A 11 15.33 -9.89 -5.59
CA ALA A 11 13.99 -10.16 -5.09
C ALA A 11 13.19 -8.87 -4.86
N ASN A 12 13.81 -7.86 -4.26
CA ASN A 12 13.17 -6.56 -4.03
C ASN A 12 12.81 -5.85 -5.33
N GLU A 13 13.68 -5.92 -6.35
CA GLU A 13 13.39 -5.36 -7.67
C GLU A 13 12.19 -6.04 -8.33
N LYS A 14 12.12 -7.38 -8.27
CA LYS A 14 10.97 -8.12 -8.81
C LYS A 14 9.69 -7.85 -8.04
N LEU A 15 9.76 -7.71 -6.71
CA LEU A 15 8.60 -7.35 -5.89
C LEU A 15 8.08 -5.95 -6.22
N ARG A 16 8.97 -4.99 -6.51
CA ARG A 16 8.55 -3.65 -6.98
C ARG A 16 7.75 -3.72 -8.28
N VAL A 17 8.20 -4.51 -9.24
CA VAL A 17 7.45 -4.72 -10.50
C VAL A 17 6.06 -5.29 -10.23
N ILE A 18 5.95 -6.30 -9.36
CA ILE A 18 4.65 -6.90 -8.99
C ILE A 18 3.73 -5.87 -8.32
N ILE A 19 4.27 -4.98 -7.49
CA ILE A 19 3.48 -3.91 -6.85
C ILE A 19 2.95 -2.92 -7.90
N GLU A 20 3.78 -2.52 -8.87
CA GLU A 20 3.35 -1.63 -9.95
C GLU A 20 2.28 -2.29 -10.83
N GLU A 21 2.45 -3.55 -11.20
CA GLU A 21 1.44 -4.33 -11.94
C GLU A 21 0.11 -4.40 -11.16
N ALA A 22 0.16 -4.66 -9.84
CA ALA A 22 -1.03 -4.67 -9.01
C ALA A 22 -1.74 -3.30 -8.94
N TRP A 23 -0.99 -2.19 -8.96
CA TRP A 23 -1.58 -0.86 -9.06
C TRP A 23 -2.26 -0.62 -10.41
N MET A 24 -1.65 -1.10 -11.50
CA MET A 24 -2.26 -1.02 -12.84
C MET A 24 -3.59 -1.77 -12.88
N ASP A 25 -3.66 -2.99 -12.33
CA ASP A 25 -4.88 -3.79 -12.25
C ASP A 25 -5.99 -3.07 -11.45
N ILE A 26 -5.62 -2.44 -10.31
CA ILE A 26 -6.56 -1.65 -9.50
C ILE A 26 -7.15 -0.49 -10.31
N VAL A 27 -6.31 0.23 -11.06
CA VAL A 27 -6.74 1.36 -11.89
C VAL A 27 -7.65 0.88 -13.02
N GLU A 28 -7.28 -0.21 -13.70
CA GLU A 28 -8.07 -0.81 -14.77
C GLU A 28 -9.47 -1.20 -14.29
N GLU A 29 -9.58 -1.87 -13.14
CA GLU A 29 -10.89 -2.26 -12.58
C GLU A 29 -11.72 -1.04 -12.15
N CYS A 30 -11.08 0.04 -11.67
CA CYS A 30 -11.77 1.30 -11.39
C CYS A 30 -12.32 1.97 -12.65
N LEU A 31 -11.60 1.88 -13.77
CA LEU A 31 -12.05 2.42 -15.07
C LEU A 31 -13.20 1.61 -15.66
N HIS A 32 -13.17 0.28 -15.51
CA HIS A 32 -14.24 -0.60 -16.00
C HIS A 32 -15.55 -0.50 -15.22
N GLN A 33 -15.53 0.05 -14.00
CA GLN A 33 -16.72 0.29 -13.16
C GLN A 33 -17.66 -0.91 -13.02
N LYS A 34 -17.13 -2.15 -13.05
CA LYS A 34 -17.94 -3.38 -12.89
C LYS A 34 -18.64 -3.48 -11.52
N ARG A 35 -18.16 -2.71 -10.54
CA ARG A 35 -18.68 -2.66 -9.17
C ARG A 35 -19.00 -1.21 -8.79
N PRO A 36 -19.87 -0.97 -7.78
CA PRO A 36 -20.13 0.37 -7.29
C PRO A 36 -18.83 1.10 -6.91
N MET A 37 -18.68 2.33 -7.38
CA MET A 37 -17.48 3.14 -7.13
C MET A 37 -17.18 3.32 -5.64
N ALA A 38 -18.20 3.35 -4.78
CA ALA A 38 -18.00 3.41 -3.33
C ALA A 38 -17.22 2.19 -2.80
N LEU A 39 -17.54 0.98 -3.28
CA LEU A 39 -16.83 -0.25 -2.88
C LEU A 39 -15.40 -0.25 -3.41
N LEU A 40 -15.21 0.14 -4.67
CA LEU A 40 -13.88 0.26 -5.28
C LEU A 40 -13.02 1.27 -4.52
N ALA A 41 -13.57 2.44 -4.19
CA ALA A 41 -12.89 3.46 -3.40
C ALA A 41 -12.46 2.95 -2.02
N THR A 42 -13.33 2.19 -1.32
CA THR A 42 -12.95 1.56 -0.04
C THR A 42 -11.77 0.61 -0.20
N ALA A 43 -11.78 -0.26 -1.21
CA ALA A 43 -10.69 -1.20 -1.46
C ALA A 43 -9.38 -0.49 -1.83
N VAL A 44 -9.46 0.53 -2.69
CA VAL A 44 -8.30 1.34 -3.09
C VAL A 44 -7.72 2.08 -1.88
N ASN A 45 -8.56 2.66 -1.03
CA ASN A 45 -8.10 3.35 0.17
C ASN A 45 -7.41 2.40 1.13
N LEU A 46 -7.93 1.17 1.30
CA LEU A 46 -7.26 0.15 2.09
C LEU A 46 -5.87 -0.19 1.53
N ALA A 47 -5.75 -0.40 0.22
CA ALA A 47 -4.46 -0.67 -0.42
C ALA A 47 -3.46 0.47 -0.21
N ARG A 48 -3.90 1.73 -0.35
CA ARG A 48 -3.08 2.92 -0.09
C ARG A 48 -2.63 3.00 1.37
N THR A 49 -3.53 2.70 2.31
CA THR A 49 -3.17 2.63 3.73
C THR A 49 -2.10 1.57 3.96
N MET A 50 -2.20 0.39 3.35
CA MET A 50 -1.17 -0.65 3.50
C MET A 50 0.18 -0.24 2.91
N ASP A 51 0.24 0.33 1.69
CA ASP A 51 1.51 0.84 1.13
C ASP A 51 2.14 1.91 2.04
N PHE A 52 1.31 2.81 2.57
CA PHE A 52 1.76 3.84 3.49
C PHE A 52 2.31 3.27 4.80
N MET A 53 1.58 2.36 5.44
CA MET A 53 1.94 1.75 6.72
C MET A 53 3.24 0.96 6.65
N TYR A 54 3.51 0.29 5.52
CA TYR A 54 4.69 -0.58 5.37
C TYR A 54 5.82 0.05 4.55
N LYS A 55 5.73 1.35 4.23
CA LYS A 55 6.69 1.99 3.33
C LYS A 55 8.12 2.01 3.85
N ARG A 56 8.30 2.06 5.17
CA ARG A 56 9.60 2.19 5.83
C ARG A 56 9.84 1.08 6.84
N GLU A 57 8.85 0.83 7.69
CA GLU A 57 8.89 -0.18 8.74
C GLU A 57 7.49 -0.78 8.93
N ASP A 58 7.34 -1.71 9.87
CA ASP A 58 6.03 -2.22 10.26
C ASP A 58 5.32 -1.22 11.17
N ALA A 59 4.73 -0.18 10.58
CA ALA A 59 4.05 0.86 11.33
C ALA A 59 2.78 0.37 12.05
N TYR A 60 2.28 -0.83 11.72
CA TYR A 60 1.11 -1.39 12.36
C TYR A 60 1.47 -1.95 13.75
N THR A 61 2.56 -2.73 13.83
CA THR A 61 3.03 -3.26 15.12
C THR A 61 3.91 -2.25 15.88
N LEU A 62 4.66 -1.41 15.16
CA LEU A 62 5.47 -0.31 15.69
C LEU A 62 4.75 1.04 15.50
N SER A 63 3.60 1.17 16.15
CA SER A 63 2.67 2.31 15.98
C SER A 63 3.24 3.69 16.32
N PHE A 64 4.37 3.75 17.04
CA PHE A 64 5.05 5.02 17.32
C PHE A 64 5.43 5.78 16.04
N SER A 65 5.76 5.07 14.97
CA SER A 65 6.08 5.63 13.64
C SER A 65 4.95 6.47 13.02
N LEU A 66 3.70 6.27 13.46
CA LEU A 66 2.52 6.99 12.96
C LEU A 66 2.09 8.14 13.86
N LYS A 67 2.70 8.29 15.04
CA LYS A 67 2.23 9.20 16.08
C LYS A 67 2.06 10.62 15.56
N ASP A 68 3.06 11.14 14.86
CA ASP A 68 3.03 12.53 14.37
C ASP A 68 1.97 12.72 13.28
N ILE A 69 1.78 11.71 12.43
CA ILE A 69 0.79 11.74 11.35
C ILE A 69 -0.63 11.69 11.93
N ILE A 70 -0.89 10.78 12.86
CA ILE A 70 -2.18 10.68 13.56
C ILE A 70 -2.46 11.98 14.32
N THR A 71 -1.46 12.52 15.01
CA THR A 71 -1.60 13.80 15.73
C THR A 71 -1.94 14.93 14.77
N SER A 72 -1.27 15.02 13.62
CA SER A 72 -1.57 16.02 12.59
C SER A 72 -2.97 15.87 12.01
N MET A 73 -3.46 14.64 11.83
CA MET A 73 -4.76 14.40 11.18
C MET A 73 -5.95 14.55 12.12
N TYR A 74 -5.79 14.24 13.41
CA TYR A 74 -6.93 14.10 14.34
C TYR A 74 -6.85 14.98 15.59
N VAL A 75 -5.68 15.53 15.93
CA VAL A 75 -5.48 16.35 17.13
C VAL A 75 -5.26 17.81 16.77
N ASN A 76 -4.31 18.07 15.86
CA ASN A 76 -3.97 19.42 15.42
C ASN A 76 -4.74 19.81 14.16
N VAL A 77 -6.02 19.47 14.10
CA VAL A 77 -6.88 19.82 12.97
C VAL A 77 -6.97 21.35 12.91
N VAL A 78 -6.47 21.93 11.82
CA VAL A 78 -6.65 23.35 11.47
C VAL A 78 -7.92 23.51 10.66
#